data_AF-A0A811QHE6-F1
#
_entry.id   AF-A0A811QHE6-F1
#
_cell.length_a   1.000
_cell.length_b   1.000
_cell.length_c   1.000
_cell.angle_alpha   90.00
_cell.angle_beta   90.00
_cell.angle_gamma   90.00
#
_symmetry.space_group_name_H-M   'P 1'
#
loop_
_entity.id
_entity.type
_entity.pdbx_description
1 polymer ?
#
loop_
_entity_poly.entity_id
_entity_poly.type
_entity_poly.pdbx_seq_one_letter_code
_entity_poly.pdbx_strand_id
1 'polypeptide(L)'
;MQNVEYGCNIIQNCNLDDGLNGWCLLGPCTLSIHDGRPRVLPPMAQESLALDDEPLNGKHIHVTNRTQTWMGPAQIITDKLTLYATYQVSAWVRVGAQQASGAGAPSWRATSASWYEVGGAFRMEAKPASRVMVYVQGPDAGVDLMVAGLQVFPVDRKARVKHLKRLTDKVRKRDVVLKVTGADGAAVKDADGVDVR
;
A
#
# COMPACT_ATOMS: atom_id res chain seq x y z
N MET A 1 0.11 12.21 -26.95
CA MET A 1 0.48 11.33 -25.83
C MET A 1 -0.16 11.93 -24.59
N GLN A 2 -0.98 11.18 -23.86
CA GLN A 2 -1.56 11.67 -22.62
C GLN A 2 -0.43 11.78 -21.58
N ASN A 3 -0.25 12.95 -20.97
CA ASN A 3 0.74 13.12 -19.92
C ASN A 3 0.26 12.33 -18.69
N VAL A 4 1.03 11.33 -18.28
CA VAL A 4 0.76 10.56 -17.06
C VAL A 4 1.31 11.35 -15.89
N GLU A 5 0.44 11.75 -14.97
CA GLU A 5 0.82 12.36 -13.71
C GLU A 5 1.28 11.27 -12.73
N TYR A 6 2.58 10.98 -12.76
CA TYR A 6 3.19 9.98 -11.87
C TYR A 6 3.16 10.43 -10.41
N GLY A 7 2.91 9.47 -9.51
CA GLY A 7 2.89 9.74 -8.08
C GLY A 7 1.61 10.40 -7.56
N CYS A 8 0.56 10.50 -8.39
CA CYS A 8 -0.74 11.03 -7.99
C CYS A 8 -1.77 9.90 -7.83
N ASN A 9 -2.51 9.92 -6.72
CA ASN A 9 -3.59 8.96 -6.47
C ASN A 9 -4.79 9.20 -7.39
N ILE A 10 -5.29 8.15 -8.06
CA ILE A 10 -6.49 8.21 -8.91
C ILE A 10 -7.77 7.89 -8.12
N ILE A 11 -7.66 7.36 -6.90
CA ILE A 11 -8.79 7.11 -6.02
C ILE A 11 -9.31 8.43 -5.47
N GLN A 12 -10.61 8.68 -5.67
CA GLN A 12 -11.26 9.87 -5.12
C GLN A 12 -11.60 9.67 -3.65
N ASN A 13 -11.54 10.75 -2.88
CA ASN A 13 -11.99 10.74 -1.49
C ASN A 13 -11.41 9.56 -0.67
N CYS A 14 -10.11 9.26 -0.87
CA CYS A 14 -9.43 8.16 -0.16
C CYS A 14 -9.30 8.39 1.35
N ASN A 15 -9.39 9.67 1.75
CA ASN A 15 -9.41 10.08 3.15
C ASN A 15 -10.81 10.08 3.75
N LEU A 16 -11.90 10.03 2.97
CA LEU A 16 -13.26 10.03 3.52
C LEU A 16 -13.60 11.35 4.25
N ASP A 17 -13.07 12.46 3.75
CA ASP A 17 -13.40 13.80 4.27
C ASP A 17 -14.74 14.30 3.73
N ASP A 18 -15.13 13.81 2.56
CA ASP A 18 -16.43 14.05 1.95
C ASP A 18 -17.34 12.81 2.04
N GLY A 19 -17.38 12.20 3.23
CA GLY A 19 -18.17 10.98 3.48
C GLY A 19 -17.78 9.83 2.55
N LEU A 20 -18.78 9.12 2.01
CA LEU A 20 -18.60 8.02 1.04
C LEU A 20 -18.70 8.49 -0.42
N ASN A 21 -18.64 9.80 -0.70
CA ASN A 21 -18.73 10.29 -2.07
C ASN A 21 -17.62 9.70 -2.94
N GLY A 22 -17.99 9.29 -4.15
CA GLY A 22 -17.11 8.58 -5.09
C GLY A 22 -17.01 7.06 -4.87
N TRP A 23 -17.47 6.54 -3.72
CA TRP A 23 -17.49 5.11 -3.44
C TRP A 23 -18.84 4.47 -3.80
N CYS A 24 -18.79 3.28 -4.37
CA CYS A 24 -19.94 2.47 -4.74
C CYS A 24 -20.02 1.20 -3.90
N LEU A 25 -21.24 0.78 -3.61
CA LEU A 25 -21.55 -0.53 -3.04
C LEU A 25 -21.50 -1.59 -4.14
N LEU A 26 -20.65 -2.60 -3.96
CA LEU A 26 -20.69 -3.81 -4.77
C LEU A 26 -21.46 -4.90 -4.02
N GLY A 27 -22.72 -5.10 -4.40
CA GLY A 27 -23.62 -6.07 -3.78
C GLY A 27 -24.38 -5.53 -2.57
N PRO A 28 -25.32 -6.33 -2.01
CA PRO A 28 -26.13 -5.97 -0.85
C PRO A 28 -25.35 -6.05 0.47
N CYS A 29 -24.36 -5.17 0.64
CA CYS A 29 -23.66 -4.95 1.91
C CYS A 29 -23.91 -3.52 2.42
N THR A 30 -23.38 -3.20 3.60
CA THR A 30 -23.46 -1.85 4.17
C THR A 30 -22.06 -1.25 4.26
N LEU A 31 -21.89 0.00 3.80
CA LEU A 31 -20.68 0.80 4.01
C LEU A 31 -20.96 1.87 5.06
N SER A 32 -20.05 2.01 6.00
CA SER A 32 -20.07 3.05 7.03
C SER A 32 -18.67 3.58 7.27
N ILE A 33 -18.55 4.78 7.82
CA ILE A 33 -17.25 5.41 8.09
C ILE A 33 -16.99 5.36 9.60
N HIS A 34 -15.82 4.87 9.96
CA HIS A 34 -15.37 4.73 11.34
C HIS A 34 -13.92 5.22 11.50
N ASP A 35 -13.53 5.56 12.72
CA ASP A 35 -12.15 5.90 13.07
C ASP A 35 -11.33 4.67 13.49
N GLY A 36 -10.01 4.82 13.58
CA GLY A 36 -9.12 3.81 14.17
C GLY A 36 -8.18 3.11 13.19
N ARG A 37 -7.94 3.67 12.00
CA ARG A 37 -6.89 3.21 11.07
C ARG A 37 -5.51 3.79 11.38
N PRO A 38 -4.41 3.19 10.88
CA PRO A 38 -3.10 3.83 10.87
C PRO A 38 -3.17 5.18 10.16
N ARG A 39 -2.52 6.19 10.75
CA ARG A 39 -2.39 7.54 10.18
C ARG A 39 -1.22 7.68 9.19
N VAL A 40 -0.54 6.57 8.91
CA VAL A 40 0.56 6.47 7.97
C VAL A 40 0.09 5.82 6.68
N LEU A 41 0.69 6.20 5.56
CA LEU A 41 0.48 5.48 4.31
C LEU A 41 0.96 4.03 4.44
N PRO A 42 0.35 3.10 3.69
CA PRO A 42 0.95 1.80 3.49
C PRO A 42 2.40 1.92 2.96
N PRO A 43 3.36 1.12 3.44
CA PRO A 43 4.76 1.17 3.01
C PRO A 43 4.96 1.21 1.48
N MET A 44 4.20 0.42 0.71
CA MET A 44 4.31 0.40 -0.76
C MET A 44 3.94 1.75 -1.40
N ALA A 45 2.98 2.45 -0.79
CA ALA A 45 2.55 3.78 -1.20
C ALA A 45 3.54 4.85 -0.74
N GLN A 46 4.06 4.76 0.48
CA GLN A 46 4.93 5.77 1.09
C GLN A 46 6.20 6.07 0.29
N GLU A 47 6.83 5.06 -0.31
CA GLU A 47 8.05 5.26 -1.10
C GLU A 47 7.79 5.91 -2.48
N SER A 48 6.52 6.02 -2.86
CA SER A 48 6.12 6.11 -4.26
C SER A 48 5.19 7.26 -4.56
N LEU A 49 4.32 7.60 -3.63
CA LEU A 49 3.50 8.81 -3.64
C LEU A 49 4.31 9.93 -2.99
N ALA A 50 4.52 11.00 -3.74
CA ALA A 50 4.80 12.30 -3.14
C ALA A 50 3.46 12.82 -2.63
N LEU A 51 3.17 12.63 -1.34
CA LEU A 51 2.12 13.41 -0.71
C LEU A 51 2.75 14.67 -0.14
N ASP A 52 1.95 15.74 -0.11
CA ASP A 52 2.15 16.80 0.87
C ASP A 52 2.18 16.13 2.27
N ASP A 53 2.98 16.64 3.21
CA ASP A 53 3.30 16.00 4.52
C ASP A 53 2.09 15.73 5.45
N GLU A 54 0.86 15.72 4.93
CA GLU A 54 -0.37 15.50 5.68
C GLU A 54 -0.61 14.00 5.96
N PRO A 55 -0.63 13.59 7.23
CA PRO A 55 -0.90 12.21 7.61
C PRO A 55 -2.33 11.82 7.28
N LEU A 56 -2.56 10.52 7.06
CA LEU A 56 -3.92 9.99 6.88
C LEU A 56 -4.80 10.37 8.08
N ASN A 57 -6.02 10.86 7.82
CA ASN A 57 -6.92 11.40 8.84
C ASN A 57 -7.48 10.39 9.88
N GLY A 58 -7.13 9.09 9.79
CA GLY A 58 -7.56 8.07 10.74
C GLY A 58 -8.91 7.39 10.45
N LYS A 59 -9.60 7.74 9.36
CA LYS A 59 -10.91 7.18 8.97
C LYS A 59 -10.81 5.93 8.09
N HIS A 60 -11.77 5.03 8.17
CA HIS A 60 -11.86 3.85 7.32
C HIS A 60 -13.30 3.53 6.92
N ILE A 61 -13.45 2.78 5.83
CA ILE A 61 -14.72 2.19 5.42
C ILE A 61 -14.88 0.87 6.16
N HIS A 62 -15.92 0.75 6.97
CA HIS A 62 -16.34 -0.50 7.60
C HIS A 62 -17.48 -1.10 6.78
N VAL A 63 -17.22 -2.29 6.25
CA VAL A 63 -18.12 -3.07 5.41
C VAL A 63 -18.75 -4.17 6.26
N THR A 64 -20.07 -4.14 6.38
CA THR A 64 -20.85 -5.12 7.14
C THR A 64 -21.91 -5.79 6.27
N ASN A 65 -22.59 -6.80 6.80
CA ASN A 65 -23.66 -7.55 6.11
C ASN A 65 -23.19 -8.19 4.79
N ARG A 66 -21.93 -8.62 4.72
CA ARG A 66 -21.37 -9.28 3.52
C ARG A 66 -21.86 -10.73 3.46
N THR A 67 -22.49 -11.12 2.34
CA THR A 67 -22.89 -12.52 2.11
C THR A 67 -22.02 -13.24 1.08
N GLN A 68 -21.14 -12.51 0.37
CA GLN A 68 -20.21 -13.07 -0.62
C GLN A 68 -18.86 -12.33 -0.56
N THR A 69 -17.80 -13.03 -0.96
CA THR A 69 -16.41 -12.52 -0.83
C THR A 69 -16.17 -11.25 -1.65
N TRP A 70 -16.80 -11.12 -2.81
CA TRP A 70 -16.70 -9.96 -3.71
C TRP A 70 -17.44 -8.72 -3.22
N MET A 71 -18.27 -8.81 -2.17
CA MET A 71 -19.02 -7.65 -1.67
C MET A 71 -18.11 -6.68 -0.93
N GLY A 72 -18.22 -5.38 -1.26
CA GLY A 72 -17.34 -4.38 -0.68
C GLY A 72 -17.40 -3.00 -1.35
N PRO A 73 -16.49 -2.10 -0.96
CA PRO A 73 -16.36 -0.78 -1.55
C PRO A 73 -15.69 -0.87 -2.92
N ALA A 74 -16.19 -0.08 -3.85
CA ALA A 74 -15.66 0.00 -5.20
C ALA A 74 -15.59 1.45 -5.71
N GLN A 75 -14.71 1.72 -6.68
CA GLN A 75 -14.72 2.95 -7.46
C GLN A 75 -14.57 2.65 -8.95
N ILE A 76 -15.28 3.40 -9.77
CA ILE A 76 -15.10 3.39 -11.22
C ILE A 76 -13.88 4.28 -11.54
N ILE A 77 -12.92 3.71 -12.26
CA ILE A 77 -11.64 4.36 -12.57
C ILE A 77 -11.33 4.40 -14.07
N THR A 78 -12.30 4.04 -14.92
CA THR A 78 -12.14 3.94 -16.39
C THR A 78 -11.39 5.13 -17.00
N ASP A 79 -11.81 6.35 -16.69
CA ASP A 79 -11.29 7.56 -17.33
C ASP A 79 -9.99 8.07 -16.70
N LYS A 80 -9.52 7.41 -15.64
CA LYS A 80 -8.31 7.77 -14.88
C LYS A 80 -7.10 6.90 -15.26
N LEU A 81 -7.31 5.92 -16.14
CA LEU A 81 -6.31 4.93 -16.51
C LEU A 81 -5.65 5.28 -17.85
N THR A 82 -4.33 5.28 -17.85
CA THR A 82 -3.53 5.43 -19.07
C THR A 82 -2.98 4.08 -19.51
N LEU A 83 -3.13 3.75 -20.79
CA LEU A 83 -2.55 2.55 -21.37
C LEU A 83 -1.03 2.52 -21.20
N TYR A 84 -0.51 1.31 -20.99
CA TYR A 84 0.91 1.01 -20.82
C TYR A 84 1.58 1.66 -19.60
N ALA A 85 0.88 2.45 -18.80
CA ALA A 85 1.34 2.89 -17.49
C ALA A 85 1.22 1.76 -16.47
N THR A 86 2.24 1.61 -15.62
CA THR A 86 2.19 0.70 -14.47
C THR A 86 1.57 1.44 -13.30
N TYR A 87 0.50 0.89 -12.73
CA TYR A 87 -0.15 1.39 -11.53
C TYR A 87 0.27 0.53 -10.34
N GLN A 88 0.59 1.16 -9.23
CA GLN A 88 0.66 0.51 -7.92
C GLN A 88 -0.65 0.70 -7.19
N VAL A 89 -1.00 -0.31 -6.40
CA VAL A 89 -2.17 -0.33 -5.52
C VAL A 89 -1.68 -0.64 -4.12
N SER A 90 -2.15 0.11 -3.13
CA SER A 90 -1.95 -0.27 -1.73
C SER A 90 -3.11 0.21 -0.85
N ALA A 91 -3.44 -0.56 0.18
CA ALA A 91 -4.44 -0.21 1.18
C ALA A 91 -4.12 -0.86 2.53
N TRP A 92 -4.60 -0.24 3.59
CA TRP A 92 -4.73 -0.88 4.90
C TRP A 92 -6.04 -1.66 4.95
N VAL A 93 -5.98 -2.92 5.35
CA VAL A 93 -7.14 -3.76 5.60
C VAL A 93 -7.12 -4.34 7.00
N ARG A 94 -8.29 -4.46 7.60
CA ARG A 94 -8.50 -5.20 8.84
C ARG A 94 -9.72 -6.09 8.66
N VAL A 95 -9.62 -7.30 9.20
CA VAL A 95 -10.70 -8.29 9.15
C VAL A 95 -11.41 -8.29 10.50
N GLY A 96 -12.74 -8.18 10.46
CA GLY A 96 -13.57 -8.30 11.65
C GLY A 96 -13.44 -9.67 12.30
N ALA A 97 -13.71 -9.75 13.60
CA ALA A 97 -13.80 -11.05 14.26
C ALA A 97 -14.95 -11.83 13.62
N GLN A 98 -14.68 -13.05 13.15
CA GLN A 98 -15.71 -13.96 12.69
C GLN A 98 -16.64 -14.27 13.87
N GLN A 99 -17.93 -14.00 13.74
CA GLN A 99 -18.92 -14.56 14.66
C GLN A 99 -18.88 -16.08 14.46
N ALA A 100 -18.57 -16.82 15.52
CA ALA A 100 -18.40 -18.26 15.47
C ALA A 100 -19.73 -18.95 15.13
N SER A 101 -19.99 -19.17 13.85
CA SER A 101 -21.07 -20.05 13.38
C SER A 101 -20.47 -21.39 12.95
N GLY A 102 -20.44 -22.34 13.89
CA GLY A 102 -20.18 -23.76 13.63
C GLY A 102 -18.73 -24.21 13.87
N ALA A 103 -18.58 -25.25 14.69
CA ALA A 103 -17.32 -25.93 14.94
C ALA A 103 -16.84 -26.64 13.65
N GLY A 104 -15.69 -26.22 13.10
CA GLY A 104 -15.02 -26.98 12.02
C GLY A 104 -14.18 -26.21 10.99
N ALA A 105 -14.12 -24.87 11.00
CA ALA A 105 -13.34 -24.14 9.99
C ALA A 105 -11.82 -24.11 10.30
N PRO A 106 -10.93 -24.32 9.30
CA PRO A 106 -9.49 -24.41 9.49
C PRO A 106 -8.87 -23.10 9.97
N SER A 107 -7.90 -23.25 10.87
CA SER A 107 -7.23 -22.19 11.64
C SER A 107 -6.28 -21.33 10.80
N TRP A 108 -6.77 -20.61 9.79
CA TRP A 108 -6.22 -19.28 9.45
C TRP A 108 -7.04 -18.23 10.16
N ARG A 109 -7.13 -18.38 11.49
CA ARG A 109 -7.75 -17.41 12.40
C ARG A 109 -6.95 -16.12 12.32
N ALA A 110 -7.39 -15.21 11.45
CA ALA A 110 -6.98 -13.83 11.45
C ALA A 110 -7.15 -13.29 12.87
N THR A 111 -6.05 -12.92 13.51
CA THR A 111 -6.04 -12.17 14.75
C THR A 111 -6.73 -10.83 14.46
N SER A 112 -7.98 -10.73 14.91
CA SER A 112 -9.01 -9.72 14.59
C SER A 112 -8.71 -8.27 15.04
N ALA A 113 -7.46 -7.95 15.36
CA ALA A 113 -7.08 -6.67 15.97
C ALA A 113 -6.21 -5.77 15.07
N SER A 114 -5.38 -6.35 14.20
CA SER A 114 -4.34 -5.58 13.52
C SER A 114 -4.73 -5.17 12.10
N TRP A 115 -4.21 -4.03 11.68
CA TRP A 115 -4.24 -3.58 10.30
C TRP A 115 -3.08 -4.20 9.52
N TYR A 116 -3.36 -4.66 8.30
CA TYR A 116 -2.40 -5.25 7.39
C TYR A 116 -2.38 -4.48 6.08
N GLU A 117 -1.21 -4.35 5.48
CA GLU A 117 -1.10 -3.82 4.13
C GLU A 117 -1.50 -4.90 3.12
N VAL A 118 -2.36 -4.54 2.17
CA VAL A 118 -2.57 -5.26 0.93
C VAL A 118 -2.08 -4.37 -0.20
N GLY A 119 -1.25 -4.92 -1.08
CA GLY A 119 -0.68 -4.17 -2.18
C GLY A 119 -0.44 -5.02 -3.41
N GLY A 120 -0.23 -4.34 -4.53
CA GLY A 120 0.01 -4.97 -5.82
C GLY A 120 0.33 -3.96 -6.90
N ALA A 121 0.53 -4.46 -8.11
CA ALA A 121 0.72 -3.61 -9.27
C ALA A 121 0.03 -4.21 -10.48
N PHE A 122 -0.48 -3.36 -11.35
CA PHE A 122 -1.08 -3.77 -12.61
C PHE A 122 -0.68 -2.82 -13.74
N ARG A 123 -0.85 -3.29 -14.97
CA ARG A 123 -0.61 -2.52 -16.19
C ARG A 123 -1.70 -2.88 -17.19
N MET A 124 -2.25 -1.88 -17.85
CA MET A 124 -3.24 -2.08 -18.90
C MET A 124 -2.58 -2.04 -20.26
N GLU A 125 -2.79 -3.08 -21.06
CA GLU A 125 -2.21 -3.19 -22.40
C GLU A 125 -3.21 -2.88 -23.51
N ALA A 126 -4.50 -2.96 -23.21
CA ALA A 126 -5.59 -2.65 -24.12
C ALA A 126 -6.68 -1.87 -23.37
N LYS A 127 -7.41 -1.01 -24.11
CA LYS A 127 -8.59 -0.34 -23.56
C LYS A 127 -9.72 -1.38 -23.44
N PRO A 128 -10.35 -1.51 -22.26
CA PRO A 128 -11.48 -2.41 -22.10
C PRO A 128 -12.68 -1.86 -22.84
N ALA A 129 -13.56 -2.76 -23.30
CA ALA A 129 -14.72 -2.40 -24.11
C ALA A 129 -15.81 -1.64 -23.35
N SER A 130 -15.75 -1.59 -22.01
CA SER A 130 -16.80 -1.03 -21.17
C SER A 130 -16.25 -0.17 -20.04
N ARG A 131 -16.06 -0.75 -18.86
CA ARG A 131 -15.85 -0.02 -17.61
C ARG A 131 -14.81 -0.73 -16.75
N VAL A 132 -13.87 0.05 -16.20
CA VAL A 132 -12.91 -0.45 -15.22
C VAL A 132 -13.33 -0.01 -13.83
N MET A 133 -13.34 -0.96 -12.92
CA MET A 133 -13.68 -0.76 -11.53
C MET A 133 -12.59 -1.38 -10.66
N VAL A 134 -12.18 -0.65 -9.64
CA VAL A 134 -11.39 -1.20 -8.54
C VAL A 134 -12.35 -1.48 -7.39
N TYR A 135 -12.21 -2.64 -6.76
CA TYR A 135 -12.99 -3.02 -5.59
C TYR A 135 -12.11 -3.85 -4.65
N VAL A 136 -12.44 -3.81 -3.37
CA VAL A 136 -11.71 -4.60 -2.36
C VAL A 136 -12.53 -5.84 -2.03
N GLN A 137 -12.01 -6.99 -2.45
CA GLN A 137 -12.54 -8.30 -2.07
C GLN A 137 -12.13 -8.60 -0.63
N GLY A 138 -13.03 -9.21 0.12
CA GLY A 138 -12.85 -9.48 1.55
C GLY A 138 -12.91 -10.97 1.91
N PRO A 139 -12.82 -11.28 3.21
CA PRO A 139 -12.93 -12.63 3.76
C PRO A 139 -14.30 -13.26 3.48
N ASP A 140 -14.50 -14.50 3.95
CA ASP A 140 -15.73 -15.27 3.80
C ASP A 140 -16.99 -14.50 4.21
N ALA A 141 -18.13 -15.00 3.74
CA ALA A 141 -19.44 -14.47 4.09
C ALA A 141 -19.63 -14.37 5.61
N GLY A 142 -20.28 -13.30 6.06
CA GLY A 142 -20.52 -13.03 7.48
C GLY A 142 -19.35 -12.39 8.22
N VAL A 143 -18.20 -12.17 7.56
CA VAL A 143 -17.04 -11.49 8.16
C VAL A 143 -16.95 -10.05 7.66
N ASP A 144 -16.91 -9.12 8.60
CA ASP A 144 -16.73 -7.70 8.32
C ASP A 144 -15.35 -7.41 7.73
N LEU A 145 -15.29 -6.40 6.87
CA LEU A 145 -14.06 -5.92 6.25
C LEU A 145 -13.90 -4.44 6.55
N MET A 146 -12.73 -4.04 7.01
CA MET A 146 -12.35 -2.64 7.18
C MET A 146 -11.30 -2.28 6.13
N VAL A 147 -11.51 -1.20 5.39
CA VAL A 147 -10.62 -0.73 4.31
C VAL A 147 -10.24 0.73 4.56
N ALA A 148 -8.96 1.01 4.49
CA ALA A 148 -8.37 2.29 4.82
C ALA A 148 -7.28 2.66 3.81
N GLY A 149 -7.18 3.95 3.49
CA GLY A 149 -6.07 4.51 2.72
C GLY A 149 -5.84 3.84 1.37
N LEU A 150 -6.89 3.43 0.65
CA LEU A 150 -6.74 2.85 -0.69
C LEU A 150 -6.11 3.88 -1.63
N GLN A 151 -4.93 3.55 -2.13
CA GLN A 151 -4.17 4.30 -3.10
C GLN A 151 -4.07 3.48 -4.39
N VAL A 152 -4.32 4.12 -5.53
CA VAL A 152 -3.98 3.60 -6.84
C VAL A 152 -3.29 4.73 -7.60
N PHE A 153 -2.06 4.54 -8.06
CA PHE A 153 -1.30 5.63 -8.68
C PHE A 153 -0.31 5.09 -9.72
N PRO A 154 -0.10 5.83 -10.82
CA PRO A 154 0.87 5.43 -11.82
C PRO A 154 2.29 5.68 -11.29
N VAL A 155 3.20 4.74 -11.57
CA VAL A 155 4.61 4.83 -11.19
C VAL A 155 5.52 4.98 -12.39
N ASP A 156 6.46 5.93 -12.30
CA ASP A 156 7.56 6.00 -13.25
C ASP A 156 8.66 5.03 -12.83
N ARG A 157 8.60 3.81 -13.37
CA ARG A 157 9.60 2.77 -13.12
C ARG A 157 11.01 3.23 -13.55
N LYS A 158 11.15 4.01 -14.63
CA LYS A 158 12.46 4.47 -15.10
C LYS A 158 13.07 5.47 -14.13
N ALA A 159 12.29 6.48 -13.71
CA ALA A 159 12.72 7.43 -12.70
C ALA A 159 13.02 6.74 -11.37
N ARG A 160 12.18 5.78 -10.93
CA ARG A 160 12.41 5.03 -9.69
C ARG A 160 13.70 4.21 -9.74
N VAL A 161 13.92 3.45 -10.80
CA VAL A 161 15.16 2.66 -10.95
C VAL A 161 16.38 3.57 -10.97
N LYS A 162 16.31 4.71 -11.66
CA LYS A 162 17.40 5.70 -11.65
C LYS A 162 17.65 6.27 -10.25
N HIS A 163 16.58 6.54 -9.49
CA HIS A 163 16.67 7.01 -8.11
C HIS A 163 17.30 5.95 -7.19
N LEU A 164 16.81 4.71 -7.24
CA LEU A 164 17.35 3.59 -6.44
C LEU A 164 18.82 3.33 -6.77
N LYS A 165 19.21 3.35 -8.05
CA LYS A 165 20.62 3.25 -8.45
C LYS A 165 21.48 4.33 -7.81
N ARG A 166 21.02 5.59 -7.80
CA ARG A 166 21.73 6.69 -7.12
C ARG A 166 21.87 6.46 -5.62
N LEU A 167 20.85 5.93 -4.95
CA LEU A 167 20.93 5.59 -3.53
C LEU A 167 21.94 4.45 -3.29
N THR A 168 21.90 3.40 -4.10
CA THR A 168 22.87 2.30 -4.04
C THR A 168 24.29 2.79 -4.30
N ASP A 169 24.49 3.67 -5.28
CA ASP A 169 25.81 4.26 -5.58
C ASP A 169 26.35 5.08 -4.41
N LYS A 170 25.47 5.80 -3.68
CA LYS A 170 25.87 6.53 -2.47
C LYS A 170 26.34 5.60 -1.35
N VAL A 171 25.72 4.43 -1.20
CA VAL A 171 26.13 3.42 -0.20
C VAL A 171 27.43 2.73 -0.63
N ARG A 172 27.53 2.35 -1.91
CA ARG A 172 28.71 1.68 -2.49
C ARG A 172 29.97 2.55 -2.42
N LYS A 173 29.82 3.88 -2.44
CA LYS A 173 30.93 4.84 -2.38
C LYS A 173 31.24 5.34 -0.95
N ARG A 174 30.70 4.69 0.09
CA ARG A 174 31.13 4.99 1.46
C ARG A 174 32.47 4.30 1.69
N ASP A 175 33.53 5.09 1.71
CA ASP A 175 34.81 4.64 2.24
C ASP A 175 34.63 4.37 3.74
N VAL A 176 34.84 3.13 4.15
CA VAL A 176 34.87 2.77 5.58
C VAL A 176 36.29 2.97 6.06
N VAL A 177 36.53 4.06 6.81
CA VAL A 177 37.81 4.27 7.49
C VAL A 177 37.79 3.51 8.81
N LEU A 178 38.47 2.37 8.86
CA LEU A 178 38.73 1.66 10.11
C LEU A 178 39.97 2.27 10.78
N LYS A 179 39.77 2.91 11.94
CA LYS A 179 40.87 3.39 12.77
C LYS A 179 41.13 2.39 13.89
N VAL A 180 42.23 1.67 13.81
CA VAL A 180 42.66 0.71 14.85
C VAL A 180 43.61 1.41 15.81
N THR A 181 43.31 1.33 17.11
CA THR A 181 44.16 1.82 18.19
C THR A 181 44.61 0.67 19.09
N GLY A 182 45.88 0.67 19.50
CA GLY A 182 46.44 -0.31 20.41
C GLY A 182 45.88 -0.17 21.83
N ALA A 183 46.09 -1.20 22.67
CA ALA A 183 45.62 -1.25 24.06
C ALA A 183 46.21 -0.13 24.96
N ASP A 184 47.31 0.49 24.50
CA ASP A 184 47.98 1.64 25.10
C ASP A 184 47.46 3.01 24.57
N GLY A 185 46.45 3.00 23.69
CA GLY A 185 45.87 4.19 23.07
C GLY A 185 46.71 4.77 21.93
N ALA A 186 47.84 4.16 21.58
CA ALA A 186 48.67 4.60 20.46
C ALA A 186 48.01 4.21 19.11
N ALA A 187 48.14 5.09 18.12
CA ALA A 187 47.76 4.77 16.74
C ALA A 187 48.71 3.72 16.17
N VAL A 188 48.17 2.61 15.65
CA VAL A 188 48.98 1.58 14.99
C VAL A 188 49.56 2.19 13.71
N LYS A 189 50.90 2.22 13.60
CA LYS A 189 51.57 2.64 12.37
C LYS A 189 51.56 1.48 11.36
N ASP A 190 51.22 1.81 10.12
CA ASP A 190 51.03 0.95 8.94
C ASP A 190 51.51 -0.50 9.13
N ALA A 191 50.53 -1.40 9.33
CA ALA A 191 50.77 -2.83 9.26
C ALA A 191 50.72 -3.26 7.79
N ASP A 192 51.83 -3.77 7.28
CA ASP A 192 51.91 -4.37 5.95
C ASP A 192 51.11 -5.68 5.97
N GLY A 193 49.96 -5.71 5.30
CA GLY A 193 49.08 -6.88 5.20
C GLY A 193 47.88 -6.89 6.15
N VAL A 194 46.91 -6.00 5.93
CA VAL A 194 45.55 -6.15 6.49
C VAL A 194 44.67 -6.78 5.40
N ASP A 195 44.34 -8.05 5.55
CA ASP A 195 43.33 -8.74 4.72
C ASP A 195 41.98 -8.68 5.44
N VAL A 196 41.01 -7.99 4.85
CA VAL A 196 39.63 -7.92 5.35
C VAL A 196 38.85 -9.00 4.62
N ARG A 197 38.60 -10.14 5.27
CA ARG A 197 37.76 -11.21 4.75
C ARG A 197 36.28 -10.99 5.03
#